data_AF-A0A535XBD4-F1
#
_entry.id   AF-A0A535XBD4-F1
#
_cell.length_a   1.000
_cell.length_b   1.000
_cell.length_c   1.000
_cell.angle_alpha   90.00
_cell.angle_beta   90.00
_cell.angle_gamma   90.00
#
_symmetry.space_group_name_H-M   'P 1'
#
loop_
_entity.id
_entity.type
_entity.pdbx_description
1 polymer ?
#
loop_
_entity_poly.entity_id
_entity_poly.type
_entity_poly.pdbx_seq_one_letter_code
_entity_poly.pdbx_strand_id
1 'polypeptide(L)'
;MGRILSALVALAIASAPAFVAGAYVVKPAADGTASAPAMTSTATTTSTISTTNAAAASTTTGNGAPSGSHFNLNIIGVPKDKTAAMTAGDGHRIFVQLNGGEDAASLNGKLASQLVKVNKIFLQPAPAGESFQVLDANATDSNGALFQLPADVSTTWTVWARALGKPGGKSSTTTCATTAGADGIFGTADDEIICSLNTLTLQRTKGKSTFTNVSADLLFITVTVDPLTNAALATCLGVTTVTDVTVPLFNGCLQSYFWNYDNQGLKLLQLRFYPAG
;
A
#
# COMPACT_ATOMS: atom_id res chain seq x y z
N MET A 1 -38.19 4.09 -59.21
CA MET A 1 -38.99 3.94 -57.98
C MET A 1 -38.11 3.20 -56.98
N GLY A 2 -37.26 3.90 -56.23
CA GLY A 2 -37.53 4.28 -54.83
C GLY A 2 -37.32 3.05 -53.94
N ARG A 3 -36.32 2.97 -53.05
CA ARG A 3 -36.02 3.90 -51.96
C ARG A 3 -34.56 3.74 -51.49
N ILE A 4 -33.91 4.88 -51.30
CA ILE A 4 -32.62 5.04 -50.62
C ILE A 4 -32.91 5.04 -49.11
N LEU A 5 -32.25 4.17 -48.34
CA LEU A 5 -32.33 4.17 -46.89
C LEU A 5 -31.02 4.76 -46.32
N SER A 6 -31.07 6.03 -45.95
CA SER A 6 -30.02 6.74 -45.24
C SER A 6 -29.96 6.26 -43.79
N ALA A 7 -28.82 5.75 -43.34
CA ALA A 7 -28.55 5.52 -41.93
C ALA A 7 -28.00 6.80 -41.30
N LEU A 8 -28.77 7.41 -40.41
CA LEU A 8 -28.37 8.54 -39.58
C LEU A 8 -27.30 8.12 -38.58
N VAL A 9 -26.20 8.86 -38.55
CA VAL A 9 -25.19 8.86 -37.49
C VAL A 9 -25.77 9.60 -36.28
N ALA A 10 -25.98 8.89 -35.17
CA ALA A 10 -26.31 9.49 -33.89
C ALA A 10 -25.01 9.74 -33.11
N LEU A 11 -24.61 11.00 -33.04
CA LEU A 11 -23.50 11.50 -32.24
C LEU A 11 -23.96 11.64 -30.77
N ALA A 12 -23.60 10.70 -29.90
CA ALA A 12 -23.85 10.81 -28.47
C ALA A 12 -22.73 11.63 -27.81
N ILE A 13 -23.03 12.87 -27.47
CA ILE A 13 -22.18 13.74 -26.64
C ILE A 13 -22.37 13.29 -25.19
N ALA A 14 -21.40 12.55 -24.64
CA ALA A 14 -21.34 12.29 -23.21
C ALA A 14 -20.68 13.48 -22.51
N SER A 15 -21.48 14.22 -21.75
CA SER A 15 -21.05 15.31 -20.88
C SER A 15 -20.23 14.75 -19.70
N ALA A 16 -18.96 15.15 -19.59
CA ALA A 16 -18.15 14.93 -18.40
C ALA A 16 -18.54 15.91 -17.29
N PRO A 17 -18.67 15.48 -16.02
CA PRO A 17 -18.75 16.42 -14.91
C PRO A 17 -17.36 16.97 -14.57
N ALA A 18 -17.23 18.29 -14.68
CA ALA A 18 -16.05 19.03 -14.22
C ALA A 18 -15.95 18.96 -12.69
N PHE A 19 -14.84 18.44 -12.18
CA PHE A 19 -14.49 18.55 -10.76
C PHE A 19 -14.01 19.97 -10.48
N VAL A 20 -14.78 20.70 -9.66
CA VAL A 20 -14.44 22.02 -9.15
C VAL A 20 -13.40 21.86 -8.05
N ALA A 21 -12.18 22.34 -8.30
CA ALA A 21 -11.14 22.49 -7.29
C ALA A 21 -11.49 23.66 -6.34
N GLY A 22 -11.93 23.34 -5.13
CA GLY A 22 -12.10 24.32 -4.06
C GLY A 22 -10.76 24.63 -3.40
N ALA A 23 -10.11 25.72 -3.82
CA ALA A 23 -9.00 26.31 -3.08
C ALA A 23 -9.56 27.07 -1.85
N TYR A 24 -9.19 26.65 -0.64
CA TYR A 24 -9.39 27.47 0.55
C TYR A 24 -8.06 28.11 0.95
N VAL A 25 -8.02 29.44 0.82
CA VAL A 25 -6.97 30.30 1.33
C VAL A 25 -7.32 30.66 2.77
N VAL A 26 -6.54 30.20 3.75
CA VAL A 26 -6.63 30.71 5.12
C VAL A 26 -5.75 31.96 5.22
N LYS A 27 -6.41 33.11 5.39
CA LYS A 27 -5.79 34.42 5.66
C LYS A 27 -5.23 34.46 7.10
N PRO A 28 -4.05 35.07 7.35
CA PRO A 28 -3.52 35.21 8.69
C PRO A 28 -4.32 36.26 9.47
N ALA A 29 -4.66 35.95 10.72
CA ALA A 29 -5.26 36.93 11.63
C ALA A 29 -4.16 37.86 12.18
N ALA A 30 -4.41 39.15 12.02
CA ALA A 30 -3.53 40.26 12.35
C ALA A 30 -3.60 40.65 13.84
N ASP A 31 -2.54 41.36 14.23
CA ASP A 31 -2.27 41.97 15.52
C ASP A 31 -3.42 42.79 16.12
N GLY A 32 -3.54 42.69 17.44
CA GLY A 32 -4.33 43.57 18.29
C GLY A 32 -3.53 43.98 19.53
N THR A 33 -2.93 45.16 19.46
CA THR A 33 -2.35 45.89 20.61
C THR A 33 -3.44 46.48 21.50
N ALA A 34 -3.34 46.36 22.83
CA ALA A 34 -3.28 47.51 23.76
C ALA A 34 -3.41 47.13 25.26
N SER A 35 -2.48 47.73 26.02
CA SER A 35 -2.57 48.27 27.39
C SER A 35 -2.64 47.37 28.63
N ALA A 36 -1.59 47.48 29.43
CA ALA A 36 -1.54 47.16 30.87
C ALA A 36 -2.37 48.14 31.72
N PRO A 37 -2.65 47.78 32.99
CA PRO A 37 -1.98 48.46 34.10
C PRO A 37 -1.47 47.51 35.22
N ALA A 38 -0.87 48.12 36.24
CA ALA A 38 0.15 47.61 37.15
C ALA A 38 -0.29 46.69 38.31
N MET A 39 0.68 45.86 38.74
CA MET A 39 1.06 45.40 40.09
C MET A 39 -0.02 45.01 41.12
N THR A 40 -0.01 43.74 41.54
CA THR A 40 0.20 43.35 42.96
C THR A 40 0.54 41.86 43.10
N SER A 41 1.40 41.58 44.09
CA SER A 41 2.04 40.32 44.45
C SER A 41 1.06 39.22 44.90
N THR A 42 1.19 38.00 44.36
CA THR A 42 0.91 36.75 45.10
C THR A 42 1.58 35.55 44.40
N ALA A 43 2.45 34.86 45.14
CA ALA A 43 3.15 33.67 44.68
C ALA A 43 2.15 32.54 44.40
N THR A 44 2.02 32.14 43.13
CA THR A 44 1.28 30.95 42.72
C THR A 44 2.24 30.01 42.02
N THR A 45 2.52 28.87 42.66
CA THR A 45 3.37 27.79 42.17
C THR A 45 2.81 27.28 40.84
N THR A 46 3.32 27.79 39.72
CA THR A 46 2.90 27.37 38.39
C THR A 46 3.70 26.12 38.05
N SER A 47 3.06 24.97 38.26
CA SER A 47 3.58 23.67 37.83
C SER A 47 3.71 23.68 36.31
N THR A 48 4.94 23.82 35.82
CA THR A 48 5.26 23.65 34.40
C THR A 48 4.97 22.19 34.04
N ILE A 49 3.83 21.95 33.40
CA ILE A 49 3.55 20.68 32.72
C ILE A 49 4.46 20.66 31.50
N SER A 50 5.68 20.17 31.70
CA SER A 50 6.52 19.70 30.59
C SER A 50 5.81 18.51 29.97
N THR A 51 5.14 18.71 28.84
CA THR A 51 4.73 17.63 27.96
C THR A 51 5.99 16.98 27.41
N THR A 52 6.54 16.02 28.14
CA THR A 52 7.51 15.10 27.59
C THR A 52 6.77 14.29 26.54
N ASN A 53 7.10 14.52 25.26
CA ASN A 53 6.86 13.52 24.22
C ASN A 53 7.72 12.31 24.59
N ALA A 54 7.18 11.44 25.46
CA ALA A 54 7.73 10.15 25.72
C ALA A 54 7.54 9.34 24.43
N ALA A 55 8.59 9.26 23.62
CA ALA A 55 8.70 8.26 22.57
C ALA A 55 8.39 6.91 23.24
N ALA A 56 7.26 6.30 22.87
CA ALA A 56 6.86 5.03 23.43
C ALA A 56 7.90 4.00 22.97
N ALA A 57 8.84 3.65 23.86
CA ALA A 57 9.77 2.57 23.62
C ALA A 57 8.95 1.30 23.42
N SER A 58 8.89 0.82 22.17
CA SER A 58 8.21 -0.42 21.82
C SER A 58 8.88 -1.58 22.56
N THR A 59 8.28 -2.01 23.66
CA THR A 59 8.75 -3.19 24.39
C THR A 59 8.42 -4.43 23.56
N THR A 60 9.44 -5.18 23.14
CA THR A 60 9.25 -6.42 22.40
C THR A 60 8.64 -7.48 23.32
N THR A 61 7.51 -8.06 22.93
CA THR A 61 6.87 -9.15 23.67
C THR A 61 7.59 -10.48 23.42
N GLY A 62 7.26 -11.51 24.21
CA GLY A 62 7.89 -12.83 24.09
C GLY A 62 7.72 -13.53 22.73
N ASN A 63 6.92 -12.97 21.80
CA ASN A 63 6.78 -13.49 20.43
C ASN A 63 7.60 -12.70 19.38
N GLY A 64 8.41 -11.73 19.79
CA GLY A 64 9.25 -10.90 18.94
C GLY A 64 8.58 -9.63 18.39
N ALA A 65 7.25 -9.47 18.52
CA ALA A 65 6.56 -8.26 18.07
C ALA A 65 6.55 -7.16 19.13
N PRO A 66 6.43 -5.89 18.71
CA PRO A 66 6.08 -4.78 19.58
C PRO A 66 4.85 -5.07 20.46
N SER A 67 4.83 -4.45 21.63
CA SER A 67 3.63 -4.34 22.46
C SER A 67 2.77 -3.14 22.00
N GLY A 68 1.49 -3.15 22.37
CA GLY A 68 0.57 -2.04 22.07
C GLY A 68 -0.48 -2.35 20.99
N SER A 69 -1.26 -1.32 20.68
CA SER A 69 -2.33 -1.38 19.68
C SER A 69 -1.75 -1.67 18.30
N HIS A 70 -2.40 -2.55 17.55
CA HIS A 70 -1.98 -2.93 16.21
C HIS A 70 -3.17 -3.41 15.38
N PHE A 71 -3.07 -3.25 14.07
CA PHE A 71 -3.92 -3.95 13.12
C PHE A 71 -3.31 -5.31 12.80
N ASN A 72 -4.13 -6.36 12.70
CA ASN A 72 -3.68 -7.70 12.34
C ASN A 72 -4.22 -8.07 10.96
N LEU A 73 -3.38 -8.62 10.10
CA LEU A 73 -3.80 -9.21 8.82
C LEU A 73 -3.28 -10.65 8.71
N ASN A 74 -4.15 -11.58 8.35
CA ASN A 74 -3.81 -12.97 8.14
C ASN A 74 -3.90 -13.33 6.64
N ILE A 75 -2.78 -13.65 6.00
CA ILE A 75 -2.78 -14.19 4.64
C ILE A 75 -2.78 -15.71 4.73
N ILE A 76 -3.84 -16.35 4.26
CA ILE A 76 -4.14 -17.76 4.48
C ILE A 76 -4.06 -18.52 3.16
N GLY A 77 -3.10 -19.45 3.07
CA GLY A 77 -2.95 -20.34 1.92
C GLY A 77 -4.00 -21.45 1.92
N VAL A 78 -4.83 -21.51 0.88
CA VAL A 78 -5.92 -22.49 0.74
C VAL A 78 -5.68 -23.46 -0.41
N PRO A 79 -5.96 -24.77 -0.23
CA PRO A 79 -5.71 -25.78 -1.26
C PRO A 79 -6.75 -25.79 -2.39
N LYS A 80 -7.88 -25.09 -2.20
CA LYS A 80 -8.95 -24.94 -3.18
C LYS A 80 -9.35 -23.49 -3.22
N ASP A 81 -9.58 -23.00 -4.43
CA ASP A 81 -10.01 -21.64 -4.67
C ASP A 81 -11.33 -21.34 -3.96
N LYS A 82 -11.49 -20.07 -3.62
CA LYS A 82 -12.71 -19.53 -3.05
C LYS A 82 -13.58 -19.03 -4.18
N THR A 83 -14.87 -19.38 -4.12
CA THR A 83 -15.88 -18.97 -5.10
C THR A 83 -16.78 -17.85 -4.60
N ALA A 84 -16.74 -17.54 -3.30
CA ALA A 84 -17.45 -16.41 -2.73
C ALA A 84 -16.65 -15.12 -2.96
N ALA A 85 -17.34 -14.02 -3.29
CA ALA A 85 -16.69 -12.73 -3.54
C ALA A 85 -15.94 -12.17 -2.32
N MET A 86 -16.42 -12.42 -1.09
CA MET A 86 -15.78 -11.95 0.16
C MET A 86 -15.48 -10.44 0.24
N THR A 87 -16.27 -9.63 -0.44
CA THR A 87 -16.17 -8.15 -0.46
C THR A 87 -16.96 -7.46 0.67
N ALA A 88 -17.66 -8.24 1.50
CA ALA A 88 -18.44 -7.74 2.62
C ALA A 88 -17.84 -8.23 3.95
N GLY A 89 -17.12 -7.35 4.64
CA GLY A 89 -16.75 -7.52 6.05
C GLY A 89 -15.27 -7.32 6.37
N ASP A 90 -14.99 -7.01 7.63
CA ASP A 90 -13.65 -6.75 8.16
C ASP A 90 -13.00 -8.02 8.74
N GLY A 91 -12.81 -9.03 7.89
CA GLY A 91 -12.36 -10.36 8.32
C GLY A 91 -10.89 -10.44 8.77
N HIS A 92 -10.13 -9.34 8.64
CA HIS A 92 -8.67 -9.27 8.91
C HIS A 92 -7.89 -10.44 8.27
N ARG A 93 -8.38 -10.93 7.14
CA ARG A 93 -7.84 -12.10 6.46
C ARG A 93 -7.98 -11.98 4.97
N ILE A 94 -7.01 -12.53 4.25
CA ILE A 94 -7.00 -12.65 2.80
C ILE A 94 -6.66 -14.10 2.45
N PHE A 95 -7.36 -14.68 1.49
CA PHE A 95 -7.12 -16.03 1.01
C PHE A 95 -6.33 -16.02 -0.29
N VAL A 96 -5.30 -16.84 -0.34
CA VAL A 96 -4.43 -17.02 -1.50
C VAL A 96 -4.33 -18.50 -1.82
N GLN A 97 -4.04 -18.85 -3.06
CA GLN A 97 -3.74 -20.22 -3.44
C GLN A 97 -2.56 -20.72 -2.62
N LEU A 98 -2.65 -21.96 -2.16
CA LEU A 98 -1.61 -22.58 -1.35
C LEU A 98 -0.31 -22.77 -2.13
N ASN A 99 -0.42 -23.06 -3.42
CA ASN A 99 0.70 -23.15 -4.35
C ASN A 99 0.29 -22.35 -5.59
N GLY A 100 0.86 -21.16 -5.78
CA GLY A 100 0.47 -20.26 -6.84
C GLY A 100 1.03 -18.85 -6.64
N GLY A 101 0.77 -17.97 -7.59
CA GLY A 101 1.47 -16.70 -7.73
C GLY A 101 2.51 -16.77 -8.84
N GLU A 102 3.28 -15.69 -8.99
CA GLU A 102 4.30 -15.56 -10.02
C GLU A 102 5.60 -15.12 -9.37
N ASP A 103 6.73 -15.51 -9.95
CA ASP A 103 8.01 -14.91 -9.60
C ASP A 103 7.99 -13.41 -9.97
N ALA A 104 8.35 -12.54 -9.03
CA ALA A 104 8.36 -11.10 -9.23
C ALA A 104 9.32 -10.68 -10.35
N ALA A 105 10.44 -11.39 -10.52
CA ALA A 105 11.36 -11.13 -11.63
C ALA A 105 10.70 -11.31 -13.00
N SER A 106 9.71 -12.20 -13.09
CA SER A 106 8.95 -12.43 -14.33
C SER A 106 7.89 -11.35 -14.61
N LEU A 107 7.61 -10.46 -13.66
CA LEU A 107 6.60 -9.40 -13.80
C LEU A 107 7.20 -8.08 -14.28
N ASN A 108 8.47 -7.82 -13.98
CA ASN A 108 9.14 -6.57 -14.36
C ASN A 108 9.11 -6.35 -15.88
N GLY A 109 8.62 -5.17 -16.30
CA GLY A 109 8.51 -4.78 -17.70
C GLY A 109 7.37 -5.45 -18.47
N LYS A 110 6.54 -6.29 -17.83
CA LYS A 110 5.28 -6.74 -18.45
C LYS A 110 4.27 -5.61 -18.46
N LEU A 111 3.40 -5.61 -19.47
CA LEU A 111 2.27 -4.68 -19.50
C LEU A 111 1.30 -5.00 -18.36
N ALA A 112 0.80 -3.96 -17.69
CA ALA A 112 -0.19 -4.08 -16.61
C ALA A 112 -1.47 -4.80 -17.07
N SER A 113 -1.83 -4.66 -18.34
CA SER A 113 -2.96 -5.37 -18.98
C SER A 113 -2.78 -6.90 -19.04
N GLN A 114 -1.55 -7.38 -18.95
CA GLN A 114 -1.21 -8.81 -18.97
C GLN A 114 -1.10 -9.43 -17.56
N LEU A 115 -1.30 -8.63 -16.51
CA LEU A 115 -1.15 -9.09 -15.13
C LEU A 115 -2.22 -10.14 -14.77
N VAL A 116 -1.76 -11.33 -14.37
CA VAL A 116 -2.63 -12.31 -13.72
C VAL A 116 -2.80 -11.93 -12.26
N LYS A 117 -4.04 -11.64 -11.86
CA LYS A 117 -4.37 -11.10 -10.54
C LYS A 117 -4.50 -12.16 -9.43
N VAL A 118 -4.48 -13.44 -9.80
CA VAL A 118 -4.45 -14.54 -8.83
C VAL A 118 -3.20 -14.41 -7.97
N ASN A 119 -3.36 -14.58 -6.67
CA ASN A 119 -2.35 -14.39 -5.63
C ASN A 119 -1.75 -12.97 -5.58
N LYS A 120 -2.46 -11.97 -6.10
CA LYS A 120 -2.10 -10.56 -5.94
C LYS A 120 -3.01 -9.93 -4.90
N ILE A 121 -2.42 -9.10 -4.05
CA ILE A 121 -3.14 -8.30 -3.06
C ILE A 121 -2.94 -6.84 -3.44
N PHE A 122 -3.92 -6.24 -4.10
CA PHE A 122 -3.91 -4.83 -4.44
C PHE A 122 -4.00 -3.96 -3.20
N LEU A 123 -3.31 -2.83 -3.24
CA LEU A 123 -3.18 -1.89 -2.15
C LEU A 123 -3.83 -0.57 -2.56
N GLN A 124 -4.72 -0.08 -1.71
CA GLN A 124 -5.36 1.22 -1.92
C GLN A 124 -5.12 2.15 -0.72
N PRO A 125 -4.86 3.44 -0.95
CA PRO A 125 -4.79 4.40 0.14
C PRO A 125 -6.17 4.61 0.76
N ALA A 126 -6.23 4.64 2.08
CA ALA A 126 -7.46 4.88 2.82
C ALA A 126 -7.98 6.31 2.57
N PRO A 127 -9.31 6.49 2.42
CA PRO A 127 -9.92 7.81 2.49
C PRO A 127 -9.59 8.55 3.79
N ALA A 128 -9.68 9.87 3.77
CA ALA A 128 -9.43 10.67 4.96
C ALA A 128 -10.36 10.27 6.12
N GLY A 129 -9.76 9.93 7.26
CA GLY A 129 -10.49 9.48 8.46
C GLY A 129 -10.72 7.97 8.53
N GLU A 130 -10.33 7.21 7.49
CA GLU A 130 -10.33 5.74 7.51
C GLU A 130 -8.92 5.19 7.78
N SER A 131 -8.84 3.87 7.95
CA SER A 131 -7.59 3.16 8.25
C SER A 131 -7.56 1.82 7.51
N PHE A 132 -6.88 0.83 8.08
CA PHE A 132 -6.77 -0.50 7.52
C PHE A 132 -8.13 -1.18 7.36
N GLN A 133 -8.37 -1.76 6.19
CA GLN A 133 -9.55 -2.54 5.92
C GLN A 133 -9.27 -3.56 4.81
N VAL A 134 -9.76 -4.78 4.99
CA VAL A 134 -9.80 -5.74 3.87
C VAL A 134 -11.08 -5.51 3.09
N LEU A 135 -10.95 -4.99 1.87
CA LEU A 135 -12.07 -4.67 0.99
C LEU A 135 -12.47 -5.85 0.11
N ASP A 136 -11.48 -6.68 -0.26
CA ASP A 136 -11.68 -7.97 -0.89
C ASP A 136 -10.70 -8.97 -0.28
N ALA A 137 -11.25 -10.03 0.32
CA ALA A 137 -10.47 -11.08 0.97
C ALA A 137 -10.11 -12.24 0.04
N ASN A 138 -10.54 -12.25 -1.22
CA ASN A 138 -10.29 -13.33 -2.15
C ASN A 138 -9.17 -12.95 -3.14
N ALA A 139 -8.00 -13.57 -3.00
CA ALA A 139 -6.93 -13.49 -3.98
C ALA A 139 -6.82 -14.78 -4.81
N THR A 140 -7.80 -15.68 -4.73
CA THR A 140 -7.81 -16.94 -5.51
C THR A 140 -8.61 -16.85 -6.81
N ASP A 141 -9.35 -15.77 -6.99
CA ASP A 141 -10.12 -15.45 -8.19
C ASP A 141 -9.36 -14.48 -9.11
N SER A 142 -9.99 -14.14 -10.24
CA SER A 142 -9.36 -13.41 -11.34
C SER A 142 -9.23 -11.90 -11.11
N ASN A 143 -9.81 -11.34 -10.04
CA ASN A 143 -9.68 -9.93 -9.67
C ASN A 143 -8.62 -9.68 -8.59
N GLY A 144 -8.22 -10.72 -7.84
CA GLY A 144 -7.26 -10.57 -6.75
C GLY A 144 -7.89 -9.89 -5.52
N ALA A 145 -7.16 -9.92 -4.40
CA ALA A 145 -7.62 -9.30 -3.16
C ALA A 145 -7.37 -7.80 -3.16
N LEU A 146 -8.06 -7.06 -2.28
CA LEU A 146 -7.91 -5.62 -2.11
C LEU A 146 -7.79 -5.27 -0.64
N PHE A 147 -6.67 -4.64 -0.29
CA PHE A 147 -6.35 -4.20 1.05
C PHE A 147 -6.17 -2.69 1.10
N GLN A 148 -6.92 -2.03 1.97
CA GLN A 148 -6.80 -0.62 2.24
C GLN A 148 -5.79 -0.37 3.36
N LEU A 149 -4.92 0.62 3.19
CA LEU A 149 -3.91 1.05 4.16
C LEU A 149 -3.90 2.57 4.27
N PRO A 150 -3.52 3.16 5.41
CA PRO A 150 -3.30 4.61 5.51
C PRO A 150 -2.39 5.14 4.39
N ALA A 151 -2.70 6.31 3.84
CA ALA A 151 -1.92 6.89 2.74
C ALA A 151 -0.45 7.18 3.14
N ASP A 152 -0.20 7.43 4.42
CA ASP A 152 1.11 7.71 5.01
C ASP A 152 1.75 6.47 5.67
N VAL A 153 1.24 5.26 5.39
CA VAL A 153 1.59 4.00 6.08
C VAL A 153 3.10 3.76 6.19
N SER A 154 3.87 4.11 5.16
CA SER A 154 5.33 3.95 5.11
C SER A 154 6.09 4.79 6.14
N THR A 155 5.47 5.84 6.67
CA THR A 155 6.06 6.74 7.67
C THR A 155 5.40 6.64 9.04
N THR A 156 4.12 6.27 9.09
CA THR A 156 3.33 6.24 10.32
C THR A 156 3.12 4.85 10.89
N TRP A 157 3.59 3.80 10.22
CA TRP A 157 3.45 2.41 10.67
C TRP A 157 4.71 1.58 10.47
N THR A 158 4.89 0.57 11.33
CA THR A 158 5.83 -0.52 11.14
C THR A 158 5.09 -1.84 10.97
N VAL A 159 5.58 -2.68 10.06
CA VAL A 159 4.99 -3.99 9.76
C VAL A 159 5.87 -5.09 10.30
N TRP A 160 5.24 -6.03 10.99
CA TRP A 160 5.90 -7.19 11.56
C TRP A 160 5.24 -8.45 11.04
N ALA A 161 6.04 -9.39 10.54
CA ALA A 161 5.54 -10.61 9.93
C ALA A 161 6.06 -11.86 10.63
N ARG A 162 5.27 -12.94 10.57
CA ARG A 162 5.72 -14.29 10.89
C ARG A 162 4.97 -15.35 10.10
N ALA A 163 5.63 -16.48 9.86
CA ALA A 163 5.04 -17.68 9.26
C ALA A 163 4.45 -18.62 10.33
N LEU A 164 3.22 -19.08 10.14
CA LEU A 164 2.50 -19.99 11.03
C LEU A 164 1.93 -21.21 10.26
N GLY A 165 1.34 -22.14 11.02
CA GLY A 165 0.77 -23.38 10.50
C GLY A 165 1.79 -24.52 10.35
N LYS A 166 1.50 -25.43 9.41
CA LYS A 166 2.31 -26.65 9.19
C LYS A 166 3.73 -26.28 8.71
N PRO A 167 4.79 -26.81 9.34
CA PRO A 167 6.17 -26.66 8.86
C PRO A 167 6.39 -27.15 7.43
N GLY A 168 7.30 -26.47 6.73
CA GLY A 168 7.74 -26.79 5.37
C GLY A 168 7.29 -25.80 4.30
N GLY A 169 6.20 -25.06 4.54
CA GLY A 169 5.70 -24.06 3.60
C GLY A 169 6.55 -22.79 3.55
N LYS A 170 6.62 -22.18 2.38
CA LYS A 170 7.33 -20.92 2.11
C LYS A 170 6.43 -19.94 1.37
N SER A 171 6.71 -18.65 1.49
CA SER A 171 6.13 -17.61 0.66
C SER A 171 7.14 -16.52 0.38
N SER A 172 7.09 -15.97 -0.83
CA SER A 172 7.82 -14.78 -1.25
C SER A 172 6.81 -13.68 -1.56
N THR A 173 6.93 -12.54 -0.90
CA THR A 173 6.07 -11.38 -1.12
C THR A 173 6.91 -10.24 -1.64
N THR A 174 6.60 -9.75 -2.83
CA THR A 174 7.28 -8.60 -3.45
C THR A 174 6.29 -7.48 -3.64
N THR A 175 6.65 -6.27 -3.22
CA THR A 175 5.84 -5.08 -3.46
C THR A 175 6.04 -4.61 -4.90
N CYS A 176 4.96 -4.47 -5.65
CA CYS A 176 4.97 -4.05 -7.04
C CYS A 176 3.97 -2.91 -7.25
N ALA A 177 4.11 -2.22 -8.36
CA ALA A 177 3.24 -1.15 -8.82
C ALA A 177 3.30 -1.06 -10.36
N THR A 178 2.57 -0.13 -10.94
CA THR A 178 2.67 0.23 -12.35
C THR A 178 3.35 1.57 -12.51
N THR A 179 4.17 1.70 -13.55
CA THR A 179 4.72 2.96 -14.03
C THR A 179 4.03 3.36 -15.33
N ALA A 180 3.93 4.66 -15.59
CA ALA A 180 3.43 5.17 -16.85
C ALA A 180 4.33 4.67 -17.99
N GLY A 181 3.71 4.26 -19.09
CA GLY A 181 4.41 3.76 -20.27
C GLY A 181 5.18 4.84 -21.04
N ALA A 182 5.42 4.56 -22.31
CA ALA A 182 6.14 5.47 -23.21
C ALA A 182 5.37 6.78 -23.47
N ASP A 183 4.04 6.76 -23.33
CA ASP A 183 3.21 7.96 -23.47
C ASP A 183 3.25 8.90 -22.24
N GLY A 184 3.80 8.44 -21.12
CA GLY A 184 3.91 9.19 -19.87
C GLY A 184 2.57 9.42 -19.16
N ILE A 185 1.52 8.68 -19.53
CA ILE A 185 0.18 8.77 -18.96
C ILE A 185 -0.12 7.46 -18.23
N PHE A 186 -0.75 7.53 -17.06
CA PHE A 186 -1.20 6.34 -16.34
C PHE A 186 -2.59 5.87 -16.81
N GLY A 187 -2.84 4.58 -16.70
CA GLY A 187 -4.11 3.95 -17.04
C GLY A 187 -4.25 3.65 -18.52
N THR A 188 -3.16 3.70 -19.27
CA THR A 188 -3.07 3.41 -20.70
C THR A 188 -2.55 2.00 -20.94
N ALA A 189 -2.59 1.54 -22.19
CA ALA A 189 -2.28 0.15 -22.53
C ALA A 189 -0.79 -0.20 -22.41
N ASP A 190 0.07 0.82 -22.39
CA ASP A 190 1.53 0.74 -22.29
C ASP A 190 2.06 0.86 -20.86
N ASP A 191 1.20 0.98 -19.84
CA ASP A 191 1.60 0.90 -18.43
C ASP A 191 2.38 -0.40 -18.16
N GLU A 192 3.54 -0.27 -17.53
CA GLU A 192 4.43 -1.39 -17.23
C GLU A 192 4.45 -1.71 -15.74
N ILE A 193 4.59 -2.98 -15.42
CA ILE A 193 4.73 -3.44 -14.04
C ILE A 193 6.18 -3.29 -13.59
N ILE A 194 6.35 -2.74 -12.40
CA ILE A 194 7.64 -2.67 -11.71
C ILE A 194 7.50 -3.25 -10.30
N CYS A 195 8.40 -4.16 -9.96
CA CYS A 195 8.48 -4.86 -8.69
C CYS A 195 9.78 -4.50 -7.97
N SER A 196 9.68 -4.39 -6.65
CA SER A 196 10.79 -4.08 -5.77
C SER A 196 11.90 -5.13 -5.89
N LEU A 197 13.16 -4.67 -5.79
CA LEU A 197 14.34 -5.51 -5.62
C LEU A 197 14.30 -6.26 -4.28
N ASN A 198 13.58 -5.72 -3.29
CA ASN A 198 13.36 -6.36 -2.01
C ASN A 198 12.20 -7.34 -2.08
N THR A 199 12.42 -8.57 -1.62
CA THR A 199 11.40 -9.61 -1.50
C THR A 199 11.37 -10.13 -0.07
N LEU A 200 10.21 -10.01 0.58
CA LEU A 200 9.98 -10.67 1.87
C LEU A 200 9.85 -12.17 1.66
N THR A 201 10.85 -12.93 2.09
CA THR A 201 10.78 -14.40 2.09
C THR A 201 10.52 -14.91 3.50
N LEU A 202 9.44 -15.68 3.68
CA LEU A 202 9.12 -16.33 4.94
C LEU A 202 8.99 -17.83 4.77
N GLN A 203 9.55 -18.57 5.73
CA GLN A 203 9.45 -20.03 5.78
C GLN A 203 8.95 -20.48 7.15
N ARG A 204 8.02 -21.44 7.17
CA ARG A 204 7.58 -22.07 8.42
C ARG A 204 8.50 -23.25 8.80
N THR A 205 9.25 -23.12 9.90
CA THR A 205 10.39 -23.99 10.23
C THR A 205 10.29 -24.86 11.50
N LYS A 206 9.23 -25.61 11.83
CA LYS A 206 9.13 -26.32 13.15
C LYS A 206 9.36 -25.34 14.36
N GLY A 207 9.14 -25.79 15.59
CA GLY A 207 9.33 -24.94 16.77
C GLY A 207 8.52 -23.63 16.79
N LYS A 208 8.98 -22.67 17.61
CA LYS A 208 8.34 -21.37 17.82
C LYS A 208 8.58 -20.45 16.62
N SER A 209 7.53 -19.76 16.18
CA SER A 209 7.61 -18.70 15.18
C SER A 209 7.54 -17.33 15.84
N THR A 210 8.48 -16.46 15.49
CA THR A 210 8.61 -15.10 16.03
C THR A 210 8.39 -14.07 14.94
N PHE A 211 7.91 -12.90 15.33
CA PHE A 211 7.78 -11.77 14.43
C PHE A 211 9.14 -11.14 14.13
N THR A 212 9.29 -10.67 12.90
CA THR A 212 10.40 -9.84 12.44
C THR A 212 9.86 -8.58 11.79
N ASN A 213 10.57 -7.46 11.91
CA ASN A 213 10.23 -6.23 11.20
C ASN A 213 10.48 -6.43 9.70
N VAL A 214 9.44 -6.17 8.89
CA VAL A 214 9.45 -6.33 7.42
C VAL A 214 8.99 -5.05 6.72
N SER A 215 9.02 -3.92 7.43
CA SER A 215 8.50 -2.65 6.92
C SER A 215 9.18 -2.25 5.61
N ALA A 216 10.50 -2.44 5.50
CA ALA A 216 11.28 -2.12 4.31
C ALA A 216 10.86 -2.94 3.07
N ASP A 217 10.41 -4.18 3.27
CA ASP A 217 10.05 -5.08 2.16
C ASP A 217 8.61 -4.87 1.68
N LEU A 218 7.69 -4.51 2.60
CA LEU A 218 6.26 -4.40 2.30
C LEU A 218 5.75 -2.98 2.09
N LEU A 219 6.39 -1.98 2.69
CA LEU A 219 5.94 -0.57 2.64
C LEU A 219 6.76 0.30 1.69
N PHE A 220 7.71 -0.27 0.97
CA PHE A 220 8.57 0.45 0.04
C PHE A 220 8.81 -0.38 -1.22
N ILE A 221 9.08 0.33 -2.32
CA ILE A 221 9.55 -0.24 -3.58
C ILE A 221 10.94 0.29 -3.84
N THR A 222 11.94 -0.58 -3.89
CA THR A 222 13.30 -0.25 -4.32
C THR A 222 13.48 -0.72 -5.74
N VAL A 223 13.83 0.15 -6.66
CA VAL A 223 13.96 -0.16 -8.10
C VAL A 223 15.19 0.50 -8.69
N THR A 224 15.85 -0.20 -9.61
CA THR A 224 16.87 0.43 -10.47
C THR A 224 16.17 1.24 -11.54
N VAL A 225 16.41 2.54 -11.56
CA VAL A 225 15.84 3.46 -12.55
C VAL A 225 16.93 3.84 -13.54
N ASP A 226 16.78 3.43 -14.80
CA ASP A 226 17.60 3.89 -15.91
C ASP A 226 16.84 4.95 -16.72
N PRO A 227 17.31 6.21 -16.79
CA PRO A 227 16.64 7.27 -17.55
C PRO A 227 16.43 6.96 -19.04
N LEU A 228 17.20 6.04 -19.63
CA LEU A 228 17.08 5.67 -21.03
C LEU A 228 15.95 4.68 -21.29
N THR A 229 15.68 3.77 -20.34
CA THR A 229 14.66 2.72 -20.48
C THR A 229 13.39 3.05 -19.69
N ASN A 230 13.50 3.84 -18.63
CA ASN A 230 12.42 4.22 -17.73
C ASN A 230 12.20 5.74 -17.73
N ALA A 231 12.16 6.36 -18.91
CA ALA A 231 12.16 7.82 -19.06
C ALA A 231 11.04 8.53 -18.26
N ALA A 232 9.81 7.98 -18.26
CA ALA A 232 8.68 8.55 -17.52
C ALA A 232 8.92 8.50 -15.99
N LEU A 233 9.33 7.33 -15.47
CA LEU A 233 9.65 7.15 -14.06
C LEU A 233 10.83 8.00 -13.61
N ALA A 234 11.91 8.03 -14.42
CA ALA A 234 13.10 8.82 -14.14
C ALA A 234 12.80 10.32 -14.11
N THR A 235 11.97 10.81 -15.03
CA THR A 235 11.52 12.20 -15.04
C THR A 235 10.71 12.53 -13.79
N CYS A 236 9.78 11.66 -13.39
CA CYS A 236 8.95 11.89 -12.20
C CYS A 236 9.79 11.89 -10.91
N LEU A 237 10.75 10.98 -10.80
CA LEU A 237 11.64 10.86 -9.62
C LEU A 237 12.84 11.82 -9.65
N GLY A 238 13.04 12.58 -10.74
CA GLY A 238 14.19 13.48 -10.89
C GLY A 238 15.53 12.75 -11.03
N VAL A 239 15.54 11.54 -11.59
CA VAL A 239 16.73 10.69 -11.76
C VAL A 239 17.37 10.98 -13.12
N THR A 240 18.66 11.32 -13.13
CA THR A 240 19.42 11.64 -14.35
C THR A 240 20.50 10.61 -14.71
N THR A 241 20.75 9.64 -13.83
CA THR A 241 21.74 8.57 -14.02
C THR A 241 21.18 7.27 -13.47
N VAL A 242 21.62 6.13 -14.00
CA VAL A 242 21.21 4.81 -13.51
C VAL A 242 21.47 4.70 -12.00
N THR A 243 20.43 4.51 -11.21
CA THR A 243 20.54 4.44 -9.75
C THR A 243 19.39 3.64 -9.14
N ASP A 244 19.64 3.05 -7.97
CA ASP A 244 18.60 2.42 -7.18
C ASP A 244 17.87 3.48 -6.35
N VAL A 245 16.56 3.55 -6.53
CA VAL A 245 15.68 4.48 -5.81
C VAL A 245 14.70 3.70 -4.96
N THR A 246 14.56 4.09 -3.70
CA THR A 246 13.52 3.58 -2.81
C THR A 246 12.41 4.60 -2.69
N VAL A 247 11.18 4.20 -3.05
CA VAL A 247 9.98 5.02 -2.93
C VAL A 247 8.99 4.39 -1.93
N PRO A 248 8.28 5.20 -1.12
CA PRO A 248 7.22 4.68 -0.25
C PRO A 248 6.03 4.18 -1.08
N LEU A 249 5.16 3.39 -0.45
CA LEU A 249 3.84 3.10 -1.01
C LEU A 249 3.07 4.39 -1.27
N PHE A 250 2.23 4.37 -2.30
CA PHE A 250 1.39 5.50 -2.72
C PHE A 250 2.16 6.77 -3.10
N ASN A 251 3.42 6.64 -3.50
CA ASN A 251 4.15 7.70 -4.18
C ASN A 251 3.48 8.03 -5.54
N GLY A 252 3.32 9.31 -5.84
CA GLY A 252 2.63 9.76 -7.06
C GLY A 252 3.30 9.38 -8.39
N CYS A 253 4.55 8.92 -8.37
CA CYS A 253 5.26 8.45 -9.56
C CYS A 253 4.95 7.00 -9.97
N LEU A 254 4.13 6.29 -9.19
CA LEU A 254 3.66 4.95 -9.50
C LEU A 254 2.16 4.83 -9.18
N GLN A 255 1.50 3.83 -9.75
CA GLN A 255 0.08 3.55 -9.50
C GLN A 255 -0.18 2.06 -9.28
N SER A 256 -1.43 1.71 -8.99
CA SER A 256 -1.90 0.33 -8.91
C SER A 256 -0.99 -0.59 -8.08
N TYR A 257 -0.64 -0.15 -6.87
CA TYR A 257 0.24 -0.89 -5.97
C TYR A 257 -0.36 -2.26 -5.61
N PHE A 258 0.47 -3.29 -5.54
CA PHE A 258 0.06 -4.62 -5.09
C PHE A 258 1.21 -5.39 -4.44
N TRP A 259 0.89 -6.30 -3.52
CA TRP A 259 1.80 -7.35 -3.11
C TRP A 259 1.62 -8.55 -4.03
N ASN A 260 2.68 -8.91 -4.76
CA ASN A 260 2.78 -10.17 -5.47
C ASN A 260 3.12 -11.27 -4.46
N TYR A 261 2.16 -12.16 -4.17
CA TYR A 261 2.31 -13.21 -3.17
C TYR A 261 2.56 -14.56 -3.83
N ASP A 262 3.83 -14.91 -4.05
CA ASP A 262 4.22 -16.24 -4.48
C ASP A 262 4.20 -17.21 -3.29
N ASN A 263 3.23 -18.12 -3.30
CA ASN A 263 3.04 -19.09 -2.24
C ASN A 263 3.53 -20.47 -2.66
N GLN A 264 4.39 -21.04 -1.83
CA GLN A 264 5.01 -22.35 -2.01
C GLN A 264 4.65 -23.22 -0.78
N GLY A 265 3.34 -23.31 -0.51
CA GLY A 265 2.80 -24.15 0.54
C GLY A 265 2.69 -23.52 1.93
N LEU A 266 2.96 -22.22 2.10
CA LEU A 266 2.76 -21.55 3.38
C LEU A 266 1.27 -21.47 3.73
N LYS A 267 0.93 -21.88 4.96
CA LYS A 267 -0.46 -21.98 5.43
C LYS A 267 -1.00 -20.67 5.97
N LEU A 268 -0.17 -19.94 6.70
CA LEU A 268 -0.55 -18.68 7.32
C LEU A 268 0.68 -17.78 7.40
N LEU A 269 0.61 -16.63 6.76
CA LEU A 269 1.47 -15.49 7.05
C LEU A 269 0.65 -14.51 7.89
N GLN A 270 1.14 -14.16 9.07
CA GLN A 270 0.51 -13.19 9.94
C GLN A 270 1.31 -11.89 9.91
N LEU A 271 0.63 -10.79 9.56
CA LEU A 271 1.15 -9.43 9.61
C LEU A 271 0.53 -8.68 10.78
N ARG A 272 1.32 -7.80 11.38
CA ARG A 272 0.88 -6.83 12.38
C ARG A 272 1.43 -5.46 12.03
N PHE A 273 0.54 -4.47 12.01
CA PHE A 273 0.87 -3.08 11.76
C PHE A 273 0.80 -2.35 13.09
N TYR A 274 1.90 -1.74 13.50
CA TYR A 274 1.99 -0.93 14.71
C TYR A 274 2.24 0.52 14.32
N PRO A 275 1.62 1.53 14.97
CA PRO A 275 1.98 2.92 14.74
C PRO A 275 3.49 3.11 14.97
N ALA A 276 4.16 3.80 14.05
CA ALA A 276 5.51 4.27 14.23
C ALA A 276 5.46 5.37 15.30
N GLY A 277 6.07 5.12 16.45
CA GLY A 277 6.10 6.05 17.59
C GLY A 277 7.03 7.23 17.39
#